data_AF-A0A660XN75-F1
#
_entry.id   AF-A0A660XN75-F1
#
_cell.length_a   1.000
_cell.length_b   1.000
_cell.length_c   1.000
_cell.angle_alpha   90.00
_cell.angle_beta   90.00
_cell.angle_gamma   90.00
#
_symmetry.space_group_name_H-M   'P 1'
#
loop_
_entity.id
_entity.type
_entity.pdbx_description
1 polymer ?
#
loop_
_entity_poly.entity_id
_entity_poly.type
_entity_poly.pdbx_seq_one_letter_code
_entity_poly.pdbx_strand_id
1 'polypeptide(L)'
;AVREDTEISVRLCSNERGFNYVPNVDLWSKRISLGAADNTSIVLHPDIRIENSGFIWLIIEADEKVSLYTSDDKAVGVIALKPEKRRELHHHYEGQLIWKPRKQSVAFSLDPPQDCYSPKNAVNGYARPYVLPNCWISEAFQPGQSEWIELRWNKPETIYEIDILCNSDLDNPLETAHVAHQNRMMNETLKDLDVLVQLSDGTWREIGCIKENRHRRVRIPCISETIQAVKAVCHAANCDYPHAEIYEIRAYASSYGAYVEQLKSSRQEVK
;
A
#
# COMPACT_ATOMS: atom_id res chain seq x y z
N ALA A 1 23.74 -15.41 -3.57
CA ALA A 1 25.00 -16.12 -3.91
C ALA A 1 26.13 -15.13 -4.09
N VAL A 2 27.31 -15.47 -3.56
CA VAL A 2 28.58 -14.75 -3.68
C VAL A 2 29.56 -15.70 -4.35
N ARG A 3 29.99 -15.39 -5.58
CA ARG A 3 30.80 -16.30 -6.41
C ARG A 3 32.26 -16.38 -5.95
N GLU A 4 32.78 -15.26 -5.48
CA GLU A 4 34.16 -15.09 -5.02
C GLU A 4 34.16 -14.07 -3.88
N ASP A 5 35.18 -14.13 -3.04
CA ASP A 5 35.39 -13.14 -1.99
C ASP A 5 35.39 -11.72 -2.57
N THR A 6 34.59 -10.84 -1.98
CA THR A 6 34.45 -9.45 -2.42
C THR A 6 34.02 -8.54 -1.26
N GLU A 7 33.93 -7.25 -1.54
CA GLU A 7 33.40 -6.25 -0.62
C GLU A 7 32.32 -5.43 -1.31
N ILE A 8 31.14 -5.34 -0.70
CA ILE A 8 30.04 -4.51 -1.19
C ILE A 8 29.87 -3.25 -0.34
N SER A 9 29.39 -2.18 -0.97
CA SER A 9 28.99 -0.93 -0.31
C SER A 9 27.48 -0.88 -0.15
N VAL A 10 27.03 -0.57 1.06
CA VAL A 10 25.62 -0.38 1.41
C VAL A 10 25.44 1.00 2.01
N ARG A 11 24.39 1.71 1.59
CA ARG A 11 24.03 3.04 2.10
C ARG A 11 22.55 3.12 2.44
N LEU A 12 22.25 3.89 3.47
CA LEU A 12 20.90 4.37 3.77
C LEU A 12 20.84 5.86 3.49
N CYS A 13 19.86 6.25 2.68
CA CYS A 13 19.63 7.64 2.33
C CYS A 13 18.18 8.04 2.64
N SER A 14 17.96 9.33 2.85
CA SER A 14 16.65 9.97 2.80
C SER A 14 16.64 11.05 1.72
N ASN A 15 15.59 11.85 1.70
CA ASN A 15 15.34 12.84 0.67
C ASN A 15 15.10 14.24 1.29
N GLU A 16 15.68 15.27 0.69
CA GLU A 16 15.49 16.66 1.14
C GLU A 16 14.02 17.10 0.96
N ARG A 17 13.35 17.49 2.05
CA ARG A 17 11.99 18.06 2.06
C ARG A 17 10.84 17.10 1.72
N GLY A 18 10.89 15.84 2.14
CA GLY A 18 9.72 14.95 2.34
C GLY A 18 8.84 14.59 1.12
N PHE A 19 8.94 15.29 0.00
CA PHE A 19 8.05 15.19 -1.16
C PHE A 19 8.78 14.84 -2.46
N ASN A 20 10.10 14.84 -2.49
CA ASN A 20 10.90 14.35 -3.63
C ASN A 20 11.29 12.88 -3.43
N TYR A 21 11.55 12.17 -4.54
CA TYR A 21 11.88 10.74 -4.53
C TYR A 21 13.36 10.53 -4.90
N VAL A 22 14.25 11.39 -4.40
CA VAL A 22 15.68 11.36 -4.72
C VAL A 22 16.46 11.08 -3.43
N PRO A 23 17.29 10.02 -3.40
CA PRO A 23 18.14 9.72 -2.25
C PRO A 23 19.35 10.67 -2.21
N ASN A 24 19.15 11.91 -1.73
CA ASN A 24 20.18 12.95 -1.73
C ASN A 24 20.71 13.33 -0.32
N VAL A 25 20.18 12.72 0.74
CA VAL A 25 20.68 12.89 2.10
C VAL A 25 21.21 11.55 2.60
N ASP A 26 22.53 11.41 2.70
CA ASP A 26 23.13 10.20 3.29
C ASP A 26 22.89 10.17 4.81
N LEU A 27 22.35 9.07 5.31
CA LEU A 27 22.10 8.84 6.73
C LEU A 27 23.14 7.90 7.34
N TRP A 28 23.53 6.87 6.59
CA TRP A 28 24.44 5.83 7.05
C TRP A 28 25.08 5.09 5.88
N SER A 29 26.29 4.56 6.07
CA SER A 29 26.96 3.72 5.08
C SER A 29 27.86 2.69 5.73
N LYS A 30 28.07 1.55 5.06
CA LYS A 30 29.00 0.51 5.49
C LYS A 30 29.53 -0.28 4.31
N ARG A 31 30.80 -0.68 4.40
CA ARG A 31 31.42 -1.70 3.55
C ARG A 31 31.35 -3.06 4.23
N ILE A 32 31.00 -4.09 3.48
CA ILE A 32 30.75 -5.44 4.01
C ILE A 32 31.57 -6.43 3.20
N SER A 33 32.55 -7.07 3.84
CA SER A 33 33.30 -8.16 3.25
C SER A 33 32.43 -9.43 3.21
N LEU A 34 32.36 -10.06 2.04
CA LEU A 34 31.59 -11.26 1.79
C LEU A 34 32.53 -12.36 1.32
N GLY A 35 32.50 -13.51 1.99
CA GLY A 35 33.15 -14.72 1.50
C GLY A 35 32.29 -15.42 0.45
N ALA A 36 32.93 -16.18 -0.45
CA ALA A 36 32.23 -17.02 -1.41
C ALA A 36 31.26 -17.99 -0.71
N ALA A 37 29.99 -17.96 -1.11
CA ALA A 37 28.92 -18.77 -0.51
C ALA A 37 27.68 -18.81 -1.42
N ASP A 38 26.99 -19.96 -1.47
CA ASP A 38 25.75 -20.10 -2.23
C ASP A 38 24.62 -19.24 -1.63
N ASN A 39 24.54 -19.22 -0.30
CA ASN A 39 23.59 -18.42 0.46
C ASN A 39 24.29 -17.71 1.63
N THR A 40 23.96 -16.44 1.85
CA THR A 40 24.44 -15.67 2.99
C THR A 40 23.40 -14.63 3.39
N SER A 41 23.21 -14.46 4.69
CA SER A 41 22.34 -13.43 5.26
C SER A 41 23.19 -12.32 5.87
N ILE A 42 22.84 -11.08 5.57
CA ILE A 42 23.53 -9.90 6.07
C ILE A 42 22.58 -9.16 7.02
N VAL A 43 23.03 -8.95 8.26
CA VAL A 43 22.28 -8.16 9.24
C VAL A 43 22.90 -6.76 9.31
N LEU A 44 22.06 -5.75 9.13
CA LEU A 44 22.45 -4.35 9.19
C LEU A 44 21.89 -3.73 10.48
N HIS A 45 22.74 -3.06 11.24
CA HIS A 45 22.37 -2.32 12.45
C HIS A 45 22.78 -0.85 12.26
N PRO A 46 22.05 -0.09 11.44
CA PRO A 46 22.33 1.34 11.27
C PRO A 46 21.99 2.07 12.57
N ASP A 47 22.97 2.77 13.14
CA ASP A 47 22.76 3.64 14.30
C ASP A 47 22.24 5.00 13.82
N ILE A 48 20.96 5.03 13.41
CA ILE A 48 20.29 6.21 12.91
C ILE A 48 18.94 6.40 13.58
N ARG A 49 18.51 7.66 13.67
CA ARG A 49 17.16 8.03 14.08
C ARG A 49 16.48 8.77 12.93
N ILE A 50 15.33 8.25 12.51
CA ILE A 50 14.48 8.90 11.52
C ILE A 50 13.53 9.83 12.28
N GLU A 51 13.74 11.14 12.14
CA GLU A 51 12.94 12.14 12.87
C GLU A 51 11.59 12.44 12.20
N ASN A 52 11.53 12.33 10.87
CA ASN A 52 10.35 12.65 10.07
C ASN A 52 9.97 11.46 9.19
N SER A 53 8.67 11.18 9.09
CA SER A 53 8.15 10.21 8.14
C SER A 53 8.54 10.57 6.71
N GLY A 54 8.98 9.59 5.94
CA GLY A 54 9.45 9.81 4.57
C GLY A 54 10.06 8.55 3.96
N PHE A 55 10.60 8.72 2.75
CA PHE A 55 11.23 7.62 2.04
C PHE A 55 12.63 7.36 2.58
N ILE A 56 12.87 6.11 2.96
CA ILE A 56 14.20 5.60 3.30
C ILE A 56 14.65 4.69 2.17
N TRP A 57 15.86 4.94 1.69
CA TRP A 57 16.46 4.25 0.58
C TRP A 57 17.57 3.35 1.09
N LEU A 58 17.40 2.04 0.92
CA LEU A 58 18.51 1.09 1.03
C LEU A 58 19.16 0.94 -0.34
N ILE A 59 20.36 1.50 -0.50
CA ILE A 59 21.14 1.42 -1.72
C ILE A 59 22.23 0.37 -1.52
N ILE A 60 22.20 -0.67 -2.34
CA ILE A 60 23.24 -1.69 -2.42
C ILE A 60 23.96 -1.49 -3.75
N GLU A 61 25.27 -1.20 -3.69
CA GLU A 61 26.06 -1.05 -4.90
C GLU A 61 26.24 -2.40 -5.61
N ALA A 62 26.14 -2.37 -6.94
CA ALA A 62 26.23 -3.59 -7.74
C ALA A 62 27.65 -4.15 -7.74
N ASP A 63 27.77 -5.46 -7.58
CA ASP A 63 29.00 -6.22 -7.72
C ASP A 63 28.71 -7.45 -8.60
N GLU A 64 29.51 -7.69 -9.63
CA GLU A 64 29.30 -8.78 -10.60
C GLU A 64 29.39 -10.17 -9.98
N LYS A 65 30.03 -10.28 -8.80
CA LYS A 65 30.22 -11.52 -8.03
C LYS A 65 29.05 -11.80 -7.09
N VAL A 66 28.14 -10.85 -6.90
CA VAL A 66 27.06 -10.94 -5.91
C VAL A 66 25.69 -10.92 -6.58
N SER A 67 24.85 -11.88 -6.21
CA SER A 67 23.43 -11.93 -6.57
C SER A 67 22.56 -11.83 -5.32
N LEU A 68 21.62 -10.89 -5.33
CA LEU A 68 20.63 -10.71 -4.27
C LEU A 68 19.46 -11.66 -4.46
N TYR A 69 18.95 -12.21 -3.36
CA TYR A 69 17.65 -12.86 -3.35
C TYR A 69 16.54 -11.80 -3.50
N THR A 70 15.51 -12.16 -4.24
CA THR A 70 14.34 -11.31 -4.45
C THR A 70 13.11 -11.89 -3.78
N SER A 71 12.13 -11.03 -3.51
CA SER A 71 10.82 -11.39 -2.98
C SER A 71 9.73 -10.98 -3.97
N ASP A 72 8.70 -11.83 -4.08
CA ASP A 72 7.45 -11.52 -4.78
C ASP A 72 6.44 -10.78 -3.87
N ASP A 73 6.81 -10.53 -2.61
CA ASP A 73 6.02 -9.69 -1.71
C ASP A 73 5.91 -8.26 -2.27
N LYS A 74 4.68 -7.74 -2.24
CA LYS A 74 4.29 -6.44 -2.77
C LYS A 74 3.73 -5.53 -1.68
N ALA A 75 4.33 -5.56 -0.49
CA ALA A 75 3.97 -4.68 0.60
C ALA A 75 3.88 -3.21 0.13
N VAL A 76 2.73 -2.58 0.36
CA VAL A 76 2.47 -1.20 -0.06
C VAL A 76 3.53 -0.27 0.54
N GLY A 77 4.16 0.55 -0.30
CA GLY A 77 5.22 1.48 0.10
C GLY A 77 6.64 0.92 0.04
N VAL A 78 6.83 -0.35 -0.36
CA VAL A 78 8.15 -0.93 -0.66
C VAL A 78 8.33 -1.02 -2.17
N ILE A 79 9.29 -0.25 -2.71
CA ILE A 79 9.56 -0.21 -4.15
C ILE A 79 11.03 -0.54 -4.40
N ALA A 80 11.29 -1.57 -5.20
CA ALA A 80 12.62 -1.82 -5.70
C ALA A 80 12.90 -1.02 -6.97
N LEU A 81 14.03 -0.32 -6.96
CA LEU A 81 14.45 0.54 -8.05
C LEU A 81 15.86 0.13 -8.49
N LYS A 82 16.08 0.11 -9.81
CA LYS A 82 17.42 -0.05 -10.38
C LYS A 82 17.74 1.16 -11.25
N PRO A 83 18.89 1.83 -11.04
CA PRO A 83 19.27 2.96 -11.87
C PRO A 83 19.63 2.45 -13.27
N GLU A 84 19.13 3.12 -14.28
CA GLU A 84 19.45 2.89 -15.68
C GLU A 84 19.84 4.22 -16.34
N LYS A 85 20.80 4.18 -17.27
CA LYS A 85 21.08 5.35 -18.11
C LYS A 85 19.87 5.61 -19.00
N ARG A 86 19.39 6.85 -19.02
CA ARG A 86 18.31 7.24 -19.92
C ARG A 86 18.74 7.00 -21.37
N ARG A 87 17.92 6.29 -22.15
CA ARG A 87 18.12 6.19 -23.60
C ARG A 87 17.75 7.52 -24.24
N GLU A 88 18.68 8.08 -25.00
CA GLU A 88 18.41 9.27 -25.81
C GLU A 88 17.44 8.89 -26.92
N LEU A 89 16.21 9.39 -26.83
CA LEU A 89 15.25 9.25 -27.92
C LEU A 89 15.14 10.57 -28.68
N HIS A 90 14.97 11.73 -28.02
CA HIS A 90 14.84 13.03 -28.73
C HIS A 90 15.32 14.28 -27.96
N HIS A 91 15.89 14.15 -26.75
CA HIS A 91 16.52 15.29 -26.06
C HIS A 91 17.86 14.87 -25.43
N HIS A 92 18.78 15.82 -25.34
CA HIS A 92 20.09 15.64 -24.71
C HIS A 92 19.92 15.47 -23.19
N TYR A 93 19.84 14.22 -22.75
CA TYR A 93 19.83 13.85 -21.34
C TYR A 93 21.17 13.18 -21.05
N GLU A 94 22.23 13.99 -20.97
CA GLU A 94 23.64 13.57 -20.83
C GLU A 94 23.85 12.51 -19.73
N GLY A 95 23.68 11.22 -20.07
CA GLY A 95 23.95 10.11 -19.17
C GLY A 95 23.18 10.10 -17.84
N GLN A 96 22.14 10.92 -17.68
CA GLN A 96 21.38 11.00 -16.42
C GLN A 96 20.80 9.64 -16.06
N LEU A 97 20.98 9.25 -14.79
CA LEU A 97 20.40 8.03 -14.24
C LEU A 97 18.92 8.24 -13.96
N ILE A 98 18.10 7.29 -14.42
CA ILE A 98 16.70 7.18 -14.02
C ILE A 98 16.55 5.93 -13.17
N TRP A 99 15.94 6.07 -12.00
CA TRP A 99 15.54 4.96 -11.16
C TRP A 99 14.29 4.31 -11.73
N LYS A 100 14.42 3.09 -12.28
CA LYS A 100 13.28 2.35 -12.83
C LYS A 100 12.77 1.30 -11.85
N PRO A 101 11.44 1.21 -11.63
CA PRO A 101 10.82 0.15 -10.83
C PRO A 101 11.18 -1.25 -11.33
N ARG A 102 11.32 -2.17 -10.38
CA ARG A 102 11.44 -3.61 -10.62
C ARG A 102 10.21 -4.30 -10.04
N LYS A 103 9.81 -5.40 -10.68
CA LYS A 103 8.64 -6.18 -10.25
C LYS A 103 8.82 -6.87 -8.90
N GLN A 104 10.04 -7.30 -8.61
CA GLN A 104 10.39 -7.99 -7.37
C GLN A 104 11.26 -7.10 -6.50
N SER A 105 11.00 -7.11 -5.20
CA SER A 105 11.85 -6.44 -4.22
C SER A 105 13.07 -7.29 -3.88
N VAL A 106 14.07 -6.68 -3.24
CA VAL A 106 15.11 -7.46 -2.55
C VAL A 106 14.46 -8.18 -1.38
N ALA A 107 14.85 -9.43 -1.11
CA ALA A 107 14.39 -10.14 0.08
C ALA A 107 15.05 -9.56 1.33
N PHE A 108 14.26 -8.96 2.22
CA PHE A 108 14.72 -8.45 3.51
C PHE A 108 13.63 -8.60 4.58
N SER A 109 14.02 -8.47 5.83
CA SER A 109 13.11 -8.33 6.97
C SER A 109 13.56 -7.15 7.84
N LEU A 110 12.63 -6.61 8.62
CA LEU A 110 12.91 -5.55 9.61
C LEU A 110 12.65 -6.11 11.01
N ASP A 111 13.59 -5.85 11.92
CA ASP A 111 13.45 -6.16 13.33
C ASP A 111 13.85 -4.92 14.16
N PRO A 112 12.95 -4.37 15.01
CA PRO A 112 11.59 -4.85 15.26
C PRO A 112 10.63 -4.59 14.07
N PRO A 113 9.52 -5.34 13.97
CA PRO A 113 8.44 -5.04 13.02
C PRO A 113 7.95 -3.60 13.15
N GLN A 114 7.59 -2.98 12.01
CA GLN A 114 7.10 -1.60 11.97
C GLN A 114 5.57 -1.58 11.85
N ASP A 115 4.91 -0.71 12.62
CA ASP A 115 3.44 -0.57 12.61
C ASP A 115 2.95 0.31 11.44
N CYS A 116 3.32 -0.07 10.22
CA CYS A 116 3.04 0.72 9.01
C CYS A 116 1.61 0.53 8.48
N TYR A 117 0.92 -0.53 8.89
CA TYR A 117 -0.31 -1.02 8.26
C TYR A 117 -1.49 -1.18 9.24
N SER A 118 -1.48 -0.43 10.35
CA SER A 118 -2.51 -0.52 11.38
C SER A 118 -3.92 -0.19 10.86
N PRO A 119 -5.00 -0.68 11.51
CA PRO A 119 -6.38 -0.32 11.17
C PRO A 119 -6.67 1.19 11.20
N LYS A 120 -5.90 1.99 11.96
CA LYS A 120 -6.07 3.45 12.03
C LYS A 120 -5.82 4.13 10.69
N ASN A 121 -5.04 3.51 9.81
CA ASN A 121 -4.79 4.03 8.46
C ASN A 121 -6.07 4.09 7.62
N ALA A 122 -7.02 3.17 7.83
CA ALA A 122 -8.27 3.15 7.08
C ALA A 122 -9.21 4.34 7.37
N VAL A 123 -8.87 5.18 8.36
CA VAL A 123 -9.65 6.37 8.75
C VAL A 123 -8.80 7.64 8.81
N ASN A 124 -7.56 7.61 8.30
CA ASN A 124 -6.63 8.74 8.39
C ASN A 124 -6.85 9.82 7.31
N GLY A 125 -7.80 9.61 6.40
CA GLY A 125 -8.18 10.55 5.35
C GLY A 125 -7.38 10.44 4.05
N TYR A 126 -6.45 9.50 3.94
CA TYR A 126 -5.68 9.25 2.73
C TYR A 126 -6.24 8.07 1.94
N ALA A 127 -6.68 8.36 0.71
CA ALA A 127 -7.19 7.36 -0.23
C ALA A 127 -6.08 6.68 -1.07
N ARG A 128 -4.80 6.79 -0.68
CA ARG A 128 -3.64 6.29 -1.44
C ARG A 128 -2.35 6.34 -0.61
N PRO A 129 -1.28 5.66 -1.04
CA PRO A 129 0.05 5.89 -0.49
C PRO A 129 0.45 7.35 -0.69
N TYR A 130 0.85 8.00 0.39
CA TYR A 130 1.31 9.38 0.38
C TYR A 130 2.22 9.60 1.59
N VAL A 131 3.53 9.71 1.33
CA VAL A 131 4.61 9.71 2.33
C VAL A 131 4.71 8.39 3.10
N LEU A 132 3.59 7.91 3.65
CA LEU A 132 3.39 6.61 4.29
C LEU A 132 2.46 5.73 3.43
N PRO A 133 2.38 4.42 3.70
CA PRO A 133 1.48 3.52 2.97
C PRO A 133 0.00 3.90 3.10
N ASN A 134 -0.42 4.39 4.27
CA ASN A 134 -1.79 4.84 4.56
C ASN A 134 -2.89 3.80 4.23
N CYS A 135 -2.59 2.51 4.34
CA CYS A 135 -3.57 1.44 4.25
C CYS A 135 -3.52 0.58 5.51
N TRP A 136 -4.65 -0.09 5.79
CA TRP A 136 -4.65 -1.29 6.60
C TRP A 136 -4.30 -2.50 5.73
N ILE A 137 -3.44 -3.38 6.23
CA ILE A 137 -3.13 -4.68 5.64
C ILE A 137 -3.39 -5.74 6.72
N SER A 138 -4.12 -6.79 6.38
CA SER A 138 -4.38 -7.91 7.28
C SER A 138 -3.20 -8.88 7.36
N GLU A 139 -3.29 -9.82 8.31
CA GLU A 139 -2.50 -11.05 8.22
C GLU A 139 -2.82 -11.82 6.91
N ALA A 140 -1.95 -12.76 6.56
CA ALA A 140 -2.18 -13.60 5.39
C ALA A 140 -3.41 -14.49 5.60
N PHE A 141 -4.33 -14.50 4.63
CA PHE A 141 -5.52 -15.34 4.65
C PHE A 141 -5.15 -16.79 4.91
N GLN A 142 -5.80 -17.39 5.91
CA GLN A 142 -5.69 -18.82 6.22
C GLN A 142 -6.95 -19.56 5.76
N PRO A 143 -6.83 -20.84 5.35
CA PRO A 143 -7.99 -21.64 4.97
C PRO A 143 -9.08 -21.64 6.04
N GLY A 144 -10.30 -21.24 5.67
CA GLY A 144 -11.45 -21.19 6.57
C GLY A 144 -11.45 -20.02 7.55
N GLN A 145 -10.53 -19.08 7.43
CA GLN A 145 -10.48 -17.85 8.23
C GLN A 145 -10.70 -16.63 7.33
N SER A 146 -11.24 -15.56 7.92
CA SER A 146 -11.47 -14.30 7.22
C SER A 146 -10.92 -13.17 8.08
N GLU A 147 -10.32 -12.21 7.41
CA GLU A 147 -9.75 -11.03 8.04
C GLU A 147 -10.81 -9.93 8.07
N TRP A 148 -10.72 -9.02 9.03
CA TRP A 148 -11.74 -7.99 9.14
C TRP A 148 -11.19 -6.69 9.74
N ILE A 149 -11.82 -5.59 9.35
CA ILE A 149 -11.64 -4.28 9.96
C ILE A 149 -12.97 -3.76 10.47
N GLU A 150 -12.95 -3.11 11.63
CA GLU A 150 -14.13 -2.56 12.29
C GLU A 150 -13.98 -1.06 12.53
N LEU A 151 -14.99 -0.31 12.09
CA LEU A 151 -15.22 1.07 12.49
C LEU A 151 -16.28 1.08 13.59
N ARG A 152 -15.96 1.65 14.76
CA ARG A 152 -16.85 1.70 15.93
C ARG A 152 -17.00 3.13 16.42
N TRP A 153 -18.25 3.55 16.65
CA TRP A 153 -18.55 4.84 17.26
C TRP A 153 -18.62 4.73 18.79
N ASN A 154 -18.57 5.87 19.47
CA ASN A 154 -18.80 5.93 20.92
C ASN A 154 -20.30 5.88 21.26
N LYS A 155 -21.15 6.35 20.36
CA LYS A 155 -22.61 6.33 20.45
C LYS A 155 -23.17 5.82 19.11
N PRO A 156 -24.36 5.21 19.09
CA PRO A 156 -24.98 4.83 17.83
C PRO A 156 -25.21 6.04 16.92
N GLU A 157 -24.90 5.90 15.63
CA GLU A 157 -25.04 6.94 14.60
C GLU A 157 -25.99 6.47 13.50
N THR A 158 -26.79 7.38 12.94
CA THR A 158 -27.64 7.07 11.77
C THR A 158 -26.83 7.19 10.49
N ILE A 159 -26.62 6.07 9.79
CA ILE A 159 -25.81 5.98 8.58
C ILE A 159 -26.68 5.71 7.36
N TYR A 160 -26.30 6.32 6.23
CA TYR A 160 -26.99 6.25 4.95
C TYR A 160 -26.21 5.51 3.86
N GLU A 161 -24.88 5.49 3.96
CA GLU A 161 -23.98 4.89 2.98
C GLU A 161 -22.68 4.51 3.66
N ILE A 162 -22.11 3.38 3.26
CA ILE A 162 -20.77 2.93 3.63
C ILE A 162 -19.92 2.83 2.37
N ASP A 163 -18.78 3.50 2.36
CA ASP A 163 -17.76 3.43 1.31
C ASP A 163 -16.54 2.68 1.84
N ILE A 164 -16.13 1.63 1.11
CA ILE A 164 -14.87 0.92 1.34
C ILE A 164 -13.98 1.12 0.11
N LEU A 165 -12.75 1.56 0.33
CA LEU A 165 -11.75 1.77 -0.73
C LEU A 165 -10.63 0.74 -0.59
N CYS A 166 -10.68 -0.30 -1.42
CA CYS A 166 -9.72 -1.38 -1.47
C CYS A 166 -8.40 -0.93 -2.15
N ASN A 167 -7.33 -1.69 -1.95
CA ASN A 167 -6.14 -1.54 -2.79
C ASN A 167 -6.43 -1.99 -4.23
N SER A 168 -5.85 -1.30 -5.20
CA SER A 168 -5.92 -1.66 -6.62
C SER A 168 -4.58 -1.46 -7.30
N ASP A 169 -3.49 -1.68 -6.55
CA ASP A 169 -2.11 -1.50 -6.98
C ASP A 169 -1.86 -0.15 -7.65
N LEU A 170 -1.90 0.92 -6.86
CA LEU A 170 -1.69 2.28 -7.38
C LEU A 170 -0.27 2.52 -7.92
N ASP A 171 0.66 1.64 -7.62
CA ASP A 171 2.03 1.68 -8.14
C ASP A 171 2.12 1.08 -9.55
N ASN A 172 1.10 0.34 -10.01
CA ASN A 172 1.04 -0.23 -11.35
C ASN A 172 0.64 0.83 -12.40
N PRO A 173 1.55 1.22 -13.30
CA PRO A 173 1.19 2.08 -14.42
C PRO A 173 0.35 1.24 -15.40
N LEU A 174 -0.97 1.47 -15.42
CA LEU A 174 -1.92 0.81 -16.32
C LEU A 174 -1.74 1.25 -17.79
N GLU A 175 -0.54 1.03 -18.32
CA GLU A 175 -0.16 1.41 -19.68
C GLU A 175 -0.97 0.61 -20.70
N THR A 176 -1.66 1.29 -21.61
CA THR A 176 -2.57 0.63 -22.56
C THR A 176 -2.01 0.53 -23.98
N ALA A 177 -0.99 1.31 -24.31
CA ALA A 177 -0.52 1.45 -25.70
C ALA A 177 0.51 0.40 -26.13
N HIS A 178 1.37 -0.07 -25.22
CA HIS A 178 2.57 -0.84 -25.60
C HIS A 178 2.87 -2.05 -24.72
N VAL A 179 2.07 -2.29 -23.68
CA VAL A 179 2.32 -3.35 -22.70
C VAL A 179 1.06 -4.18 -22.52
N ALA A 180 1.16 -5.48 -22.77
CA ALA A 180 0.11 -6.42 -22.39
C ALA A 180 0.23 -6.68 -20.89
N HIS A 181 -0.85 -6.42 -20.15
CA HIS A 181 -0.94 -6.75 -18.73
C HIS A 181 -1.10 -8.26 -18.55
N GLN A 182 -0.28 -8.85 -17.69
CA GLN A 182 -0.32 -10.30 -17.43
C GLN A 182 -1.63 -10.71 -16.74
N ASN A 183 -2.13 -9.85 -15.85
CA ASN A 183 -3.37 -10.09 -15.11
C ASN A 183 -4.49 -9.24 -15.70
N ARG A 184 -5.70 -9.83 -15.77
CA ARG A 184 -6.91 -9.15 -16.25
C ARG A 184 -7.59 -8.29 -15.17
N MET A 185 -7.11 -8.39 -13.93
CA MET A 185 -7.64 -7.75 -12.73
C MET A 185 -6.46 -7.33 -11.85
N MET A 186 -6.69 -6.37 -10.95
CA MET A 186 -5.72 -6.01 -9.91
C MET A 186 -5.77 -7.08 -8.83
N ASN A 187 -4.64 -7.73 -8.54
CA ASN A 187 -4.57 -8.87 -7.62
C ASN A 187 -4.95 -8.41 -6.20
N GLU A 188 -4.43 -7.27 -5.80
CA GLU A 188 -4.53 -6.66 -4.47
C GLU A 188 -5.96 -6.21 -4.14
N THR A 189 -6.86 -6.14 -5.13
CA THR A 189 -8.25 -5.74 -4.90
C THR A 189 -9.05 -6.86 -4.27
N LEU A 190 -9.69 -6.55 -3.14
CA LEU A 190 -10.64 -7.45 -2.47
C LEU A 190 -11.69 -7.95 -3.44
N LYS A 191 -11.80 -9.28 -3.53
CA LYS A 191 -12.69 -10.01 -4.43
C LYS A 191 -14.00 -10.34 -3.74
N ASP A 192 -13.92 -10.92 -2.54
CA ASP A 192 -15.08 -11.36 -1.78
C ASP A 192 -15.05 -10.73 -0.38
N LEU A 193 -16.10 -10.00 -0.04
CA LEU A 193 -16.27 -9.38 1.27
C LEU A 193 -17.74 -9.25 1.66
N ASP A 194 -18.00 -9.39 2.95
CA ASP A 194 -19.30 -9.12 3.54
C ASP A 194 -19.20 -7.88 4.44
N VAL A 195 -20.25 -7.06 4.45
CA VAL A 195 -20.33 -5.84 5.25
C VAL A 195 -21.44 -6.02 6.27
N LEU A 196 -21.05 -5.98 7.54
CA LEU A 196 -21.96 -6.12 8.67
C LEU A 196 -22.04 -4.82 9.45
N VAL A 197 -23.18 -4.56 10.05
CA VAL A 197 -23.38 -3.48 11.00
C VAL A 197 -23.84 -4.03 12.33
N GLN A 198 -23.38 -3.40 13.41
CA GLN A 198 -23.90 -3.64 14.75
C GLN A 198 -25.02 -2.66 15.03
N LEU A 199 -26.24 -3.16 15.26
CA LEU A 199 -27.40 -2.36 15.63
C LEU A 199 -27.30 -1.86 17.08
N SER A 200 -28.17 -0.92 17.45
CA SER A 200 -28.22 -0.34 18.81
C SER A 200 -28.51 -1.37 19.91
N ASP A 201 -29.13 -2.50 19.58
CA ASP A 201 -29.38 -3.62 20.49
C ASP A 201 -28.18 -4.58 20.63
N GLY A 202 -27.07 -4.31 19.92
CA GLY A 202 -25.85 -5.10 19.93
C GLY A 202 -25.83 -6.24 18.91
N THR A 203 -26.92 -6.51 18.20
CA THR A 203 -26.98 -7.57 17.18
C THR A 203 -26.21 -7.17 15.92
N TRP A 204 -25.60 -8.16 15.26
CA TRP A 204 -24.93 -7.96 13.98
C TRP A 204 -25.85 -8.35 12.84
N ARG A 205 -25.93 -7.50 11.82
CA ARG A 205 -26.68 -7.76 10.59
C ARG A 205 -25.79 -7.51 9.37
N GLU A 206 -25.81 -8.43 8.42
CA GLU A 206 -25.22 -8.21 7.11
C GLU A 206 -26.09 -7.25 6.27
N ILE A 207 -25.44 -6.26 5.68
CA ILE A 207 -26.08 -5.26 4.80
C ILE A 207 -25.50 -5.26 3.38
N GLY A 208 -24.45 -6.03 3.14
CA GLY A 208 -23.85 -6.20 1.82
C GLY A 208 -23.05 -7.49 1.73
N CYS A 209 -23.25 -8.23 0.65
CA CYS A 209 -22.44 -9.38 0.27
C CYS A 209 -21.88 -9.12 -1.12
N ILE A 210 -20.56 -8.94 -1.21
CA ILE A 210 -19.87 -8.60 -2.44
C ILE A 210 -19.02 -9.80 -2.85
N LYS A 211 -19.23 -10.28 -4.08
CA LYS A 211 -18.52 -11.42 -4.66
C LYS A 211 -17.90 -11.05 -6.00
N GLU A 212 -16.74 -11.64 -6.30
CA GLU A 212 -16.02 -11.45 -7.58
C GLU A 212 -15.78 -9.97 -7.93
N ASN A 213 -15.53 -9.14 -6.92
CA ASN A 213 -15.32 -7.71 -7.07
C ASN A 213 -14.03 -7.39 -7.82
N ARG A 214 -14.15 -6.42 -8.73
CA ARG A 214 -13.05 -5.87 -9.54
C ARG A 214 -12.94 -4.35 -9.42
N HIS A 215 -13.74 -3.77 -8.53
CA HIS A 215 -13.78 -2.34 -8.32
C HIS A 215 -13.00 -1.97 -7.07
N ARG A 216 -12.18 -0.93 -7.22
CA ARG A 216 -11.45 -0.35 -6.09
C ARG A 216 -12.39 0.15 -5.00
N ARG A 217 -13.54 0.69 -5.38
CA ARG A 217 -14.52 1.25 -4.44
C ARG A 217 -15.75 0.36 -4.38
N VAL A 218 -16.11 -0.03 -3.17
CA VAL A 218 -17.35 -0.73 -2.85
C VAL A 218 -18.24 0.24 -2.09
N ARG A 219 -19.45 0.49 -2.59
CA ARG A 219 -20.45 1.32 -1.92
C ARG A 219 -21.63 0.48 -1.49
N ILE A 220 -22.03 0.62 -0.24
CA ILE A 220 -23.16 -0.09 0.33
C ILE A 220 -24.16 0.95 0.82
N PRO A 221 -25.28 1.15 0.11
CA PRO A 221 -26.39 1.94 0.61
C PRO A 221 -26.92 1.32 1.90
N CYS A 222 -27.11 2.13 2.94
CA CYS A 222 -27.62 1.70 4.23
C CYS A 222 -28.83 2.58 4.55
N ILE A 223 -30.06 2.11 4.41
CA ILE A 223 -31.22 3.01 4.51
C ILE A 223 -31.51 3.29 5.99
N SER A 224 -31.01 4.43 6.50
CA SER A 224 -31.37 5.04 7.80
C SER A 224 -31.20 4.13 9.03
N GLU A 225 -30.09 3.40 9.11
CA GLU A 225 -29.85 2.50 10.25
C GLU A 225 -29.08 3.22 11.35
N THR A 226 -29.56 3.12 12.59
CA THR A 226 -28.81 3.57 13.76
C THR A 226 -27.89 2.44 14.22
N ILE A 227 -26.59 2.62 14.00
CA ILE A 227 -25.57 1.58 14.15
C ILE A 227 -24.46 2.02 15.10
N GLN A 228 -23.92 1.07 15.88
CA GLN A 228 -22.79 1.28 16.78
C GLN A 228 -21.45 0.97 16.09
N ALA A 229 -21.45 0.10 15.08
CA ALA A 229 -20.24 -0.29 14.35
C ALA A 229 -20.54 -0.77 12.92
N VAL A 230 -19.53 -0.68 12.05
CA VAL A 230 -19.47 -1.31 10.72
C VAL A 230 -18.26 -2.24 10.71
N LYS A 231 -18.42 -3.44 10.15
CA LYS A 231 -17.36 -4.42 9.95
C LYS A 231 -17.30 -4.86 8.50
N ALA A 232 -16.14 -4.74 7.89
CA ALA A 232 -15.85 -5.34 6.59
C ALA A 232 -15.13 -6.66 6.83
N VAL A 233 -15.78 -7.78 6.53
CA VAL A 233 -15.22 -9.13 6.62
C VAL A 233 -14.71 -9.52 5.25
N CYS A 234 -13.40 -9.65 5.12
CA CYS A 234 -12.68 -9.91 3.89
C CYS A 234 -12.40 -11.41 3.77
N HIS A 235 -12.89 -12.04 2.70
CA HIS A 235 -12.73 -13.48 2.49
C HIS A 235 -11.62 -13.81 1.51
N ALA A 236 -11.42 -12.96 0.49
CA ALA A 236 -10.39 -13.17 -0.52
C ALA A 236 -10.08 -11.87 -1.27
N ALA A 237 -8.84 -11.75 -1.73
CA ALA A 237 -8.43 -10.83 -2.78
C ALA A 237 -8.35 -11.55 -4.14
N ASN A 238 -8.14 -10.79 -5.22
CA ASN A 238 -8.08 -11.35 -6.57
C ASN A 238 -6.75 -12.10 -6.80
N CYS A 239 -6.77 -13.08 -7.71
CA CYS A 239 -5.57 -13.82 -8.13
C CYS A 239 -4.76 -14.39 -6.95
N ASP A 240 -5.46 -14.90 -5.93
CA ASP A 240 -4.89 -15.49 -4.71
C ASP A 240 -3.91 -14.58 -3.97
N TYR A 241 -4.11 -13.25 -4.08
CA TYR A 241 -3.35 -12.29 -3.29
C TYR A 241 -3.58 -12.54 -1.79
N PRO A 242 -2.51 -12.63 -0.98
CA PRO A 242 -2.60 -13.25 0.34
C PRO A 242 -3.22 -12.37 1.42
N HIS A 243 -3.41 -11.06 1.20
CA HIS A 243 -3.87 -10.12 2.23
C HIS A 243 -5.15 -9.38 1.84
N ALA A 244 -5.89 -8.91 2.85
CA ALA A 244 -6.89 -7.86 2.69
C ALA A 244 -6.21 -6.50 2.85
N GLU A 245 -6.43 -5.60 1.88
CA GLU A 245 -5.87 -4.25 1.93
C GLU A 245 -6.93 -3.17 1.67
N ILE A 246 -7.09 -2.27 2.64
CA ILE A 246 -8.10 -1.20 2.62
C ILE A 246 -7.43 0.13 2.94
N TYR A 247 -7.57 1.08 2.02
CA TYR A 247 -7.14 2.47 2.22
C TYR A 247 -8.13 3.26 3.06
N GLU A 248 -9.44 3.06 2.84
CA GLU A 248 -10.46 3.84 3.53
C GLU A 248 -11.70 3.02 3.85
N ILE A 249 -12.26 3.23 5.04
CA ILE A 249 -13.64 2.88 5.39
C ILE A 249 -14.34 4.15 5.88
N ARG A 250 -15.45 4.50 5.22
CA ARG A 250 -16.23 5.71 5.53
C ARG A 250 -17.69 5.36 5.67
N ALA A 251 -18.37 6.05 6.58
CA ALA A 251 -19.81 5.97 6.75
C ALA A 251 -20.38 7.40 6.71
N TYR A 252 -21.45 7.60 5.96
CA TYR A 252 -22.03 8.93 5.73
C TYR A 252 -23.39 9.06 6.41
N ALA A 253 -23.60 10.14 7.15
CA ALA A 253 -24.85 10.46 7.85
C ALA A 253 -25.89 11.16 6.95
N SER A 254 -25.62 11.29 5.65
CA SER A 254 -26.57 11.82 4.65
C SER A 254 -26.43 11.05 3.36
N SER A 255 -27.54 10.81 2.66
CA SER A 255 -27.46 10.23 1.32
C SER A 255 -26.76 11.20 0.36
N TYR A 256 -25.96 10.67 -0.57
CA TYR A 256 -25.30 11.48 -1.61
C TYR A 256 -26.31 12.34 -2.39
N GLY A 257 -27.54 11.85 -2.58
CA GLY A 257 -28.64 12.61 -3.18
C GLY A 257 -29.03 13.86 -2.37
N ALA A 258 -29.20 13.73 -1.05
CA ALA A 258 -29.53 14.85 -0.17
C ALA A 258 -28.39 15.89 -0.11
N TYR A 259 -27.14 15.42 -0.10
CA TYR A 259 -25.96 16.30 -0.13
C TYR A 259 -25.85 17.07 -1.46
N VAL A 260 -26.09 16.41 -2.60
CA VAL A 260 -26.07 17.07 -3.92
C VAL A 260 -27.21 18.08 -4.07
N GLU A 261 -28.41 17.81 -3.53
CA GLU A 261 -29.47 18.81 -3.50
C GLU A 261 -29.14 20.00 -2.59
N GLN A 262 -28.51 19.75 -1.44
CA GLN A 262 -27.99 20.81 -0.56
C GLN A 262 -26.89 21.63 -1.23
N LEU A 263 -26.00 21.01 -2.02
CA LEU A 263 -24.99 21.73 -2.82
C LEU A 263 -25.62 22.54 -3.96
N LYS A 264 -26.66 22.02 -4.62
CA LYS A 264 -27.39 22.75 -5.66
C LYS A 264 -28.13 23.97 -5.09
N SER A 265 -28.71 23.84 -3.89
CA SER A 265 -29.40 24.95 -3.22
C SER A 265 -28.46 25.97 -2.57
N SER A 266 -27.20 25.60 -2.32
CA SER A 266 -26.15 26.47 -1.76
C SER A 266 -25.18 27.05 -2.79
N ARG A 267 -25.40 26.81 -4.10
CA ARG A 267 -24.65 27.50 -5.16
C ARG A 267 -24.96 28.99 -5.12
N GLN A 268 -24.08 29.76 -4.48
CA GLN A 268 -23.91 31.17 -4.81
C GLN A 268 -23.29 31.24 -6.21
N GLU A 269 -23.89 32.05 -7.09
CA GLU A 269 -23.30 32.37 -8.38
C GLU A 269 -21.91 32.98 -8.14
N VAL A 270 -20.87 32.28 -8.60
CA VAL A 270 -19.53 32.85 -8.70
C VAL A 270 -19.61 33.87 -9.85
N LYS A 271 -19.51 35.16 -9.50
CA LYS A 271 -19.30 36.24 -10.47
C LYS A 271 -17.86 36.27 -10.95
#